data_AF-A0AAD5KTD0-F1
#
_entry.id   AF-A0AAD5KTD0-F1
#
_cell.length_a   1.000
_cell.length_b   1.000
_cell.length_c   1.000
_cell.angle_alpha   90.00
_cell.angle_beta   90.00
_cell.angle_gamma   90.00
#
_symmetry.space_group_name_H-M   'P 1'
#
loop_
_entity.id
_entity.type
_entity.pdbx_description
1 polymer ?
#
loop_
_entity_poly.entity_id
_entity_poly.type
_entity_poly.pdbx_seq_one_letter_code
_entity_poly.pdbx_strand_id
1 'polypeptide(L)'
;MWKTDNVNLPNNRATALKRFYSMERRFQRDEDFARKYDAVVKEYISLDHARLLTTDELRNRSSKTWYLPHHGVLSQLQLYDESSSCFRRRR
;
A
#
# COMPACT_ATOMS: atom_id res chain seq x y z
N MET A 1 31.21 2.29 8.21
CA MET A 1 30.57 3.25 9.13
C MET A 1 29.15 3.57 8.65
N TRP A 2 28.20 2.64 8.85
CA TRP A 2 26.78 2.90 8.60
C TRP A 2 26.01 1.90 9.45
N LYS A 3 25.54 2.38 10.61
CA LYS A 3 24.71 1.75 11.65
C LYS A 3 25.21 2.32 12.97
N THR A 4 24.72 3.50 13.33
CA THR A 4 24.76 3.94 14.72
C THR A 4 23.57 3.30 15.42
N ASP A 5 23.79 2.55 16.50
CA ASP A 5 22.74 1.76 17.15
C ASP A 5 21.64 2.62 17.79
N ASN A 6 21.93 3.91 18.00
CA ASN A 6 21.02 4.86 18.61
C ASN A 6 20.53 5.90 17.60
N VAL A 7 19.74 5.45 16.62
CA VAL A 7 19.02 6.35 15.72
C VAL A 7 17.78 6.90 16.43
N ASN A 8 17.85 8.15 16.88
CA ASN A 8 16.69 8.90 17.36
C ASN A 8 16.05 9.67 16.20
N LEU A 9 15.05 9.07 15.56
CA LEU A 9 14.33 9.70 14.47
C LEU A 9 13.06 10.41 15.03
N PRO A 10 12.58 11.52 14.44
CA PRO A 10 11.40 12.28 14.88
C PRO A 10 10.04 11.73 14.39
N ASN A 11 9.07 11.52 15.29
CA ASN A 11 7.78 10.87 14.99
C ASN A 11 7.11 11.41 13.70
N ASN A 12 6.96 10.54 12.69
CA ASN A 12 6.44 10.90 11.37
C ASN A 12 4.95 10.60 11.17
N ARG A 13 4.22 10.25 12.24
CA ARG A 13 2.79 9.85 12.18
C ARG A 13 1.92 10.88 11.47
N ALA A 14 2.09 12.17 11.78
CA ALA A 14 1.28 13.24 11.19
C ALA A 14 1.45 13.31 9.66
N THR A 15 2.69 13.16 9.19
CA THR A 15 3.01 13.15 7.76
C THR A 15 2.43 11.93 7.07
N ALA A 16 2.58 10.74 7.66
CA ALA A 16 2.01 9.50 7.12
C ALA A 16 0.47 9.59 7.02
N LEU A 17 -0.18 10.13 8.05
CA LEU A 17 -1.63 10.31 8.07
C LEU A 17 -2.11 11.31 7.01
N LYS A 18 -1.37 12.42 6.81
CA LYS A 18 -1.68 13.39 5.74
C LYS A 18 -1.63 12.74 4.36
N ARG A 19 -0.67 11.83 4.14
CA ARG A 19 -0.55 11.05 2.89
C ARG A 19 -1.70 10.06 2.74
N PHE A 20 -2.07 9.37 3.82
CA PHE A 20 -3.23 8.48 3.86
C PHE A 20 -4.52 9.20 3.42
N TYR A 21 -4.84 10.35 4.03
CA TYR A 21 -6.02 11.14 3.61
C TYR A 21 -5.95 11.62 2.15
N SER A 22 -4.74 11.87 1.63
CA SER A 22 -4.57 12.22 0.22
C SER A 22 -4.86 11.05 -0.72
N MET A 23 -4.57 9.82 -0.30
CA MET A 23 -4.95 8.64 -1.05
C MET A 23 -6.46 8.40 -1.00
N GLU A 24 -7.10 8.57 0.15
CA GLU A 24 -8.56 8.47 0.25
C GLU A 24 -9.27 9.43 -0.70
N ARG A 25 -8.82 10.69 -0.77
CA ARG A 25 -9.34 11.66 -1.76
C ARG A 25 -9.10 11.22 -3.21
N ARG A 26 -8.02 10.48 -3.49
CA ARG A 26 -7.75 9.95 -4.82
C ARG A 26 -8.70 8.81 -5.15
N PHE A 27 -8.95 7.91 -4.21
CA PHE A 27 -9.93 6.82 -4.37
C PHE A 27 -11.33 7.34 -4.65
N GLN A 28 -11.73 8.44 -4.01
CA GLN A 28 -13.02 9.08 -4.27
C GLN A 28 -13.15 9.71 -5.66
N ARG A 29 -12.03 10.08 -6.29
CA ARG A 29 -12.02 10.73 -7.62
C ARG A 29 -11.86 9.74 -8.76
N ASP A 30 -11.27 8.58 -8.49
CA ASP A 30 -10.89 7.57 -9.47
C ASP A 30 -11.26 6.18 -8.92
N GLU A 31 -12.48 5.77 -9.24
CA GLU A 31 -13.05 4.49 -8.80
C GLU A 31 -12.29 3.28 -9.35
N ASP A 32 -11.76 3.40 -10.58
CA ASP A 32 -10.96 2.35 -11.21
C ASP A 32 -9.62 2.16 -10.48
N PHE A 33 -8.98 3.25 -10.10
CA PHE A 33 -7.79 3.21 -9.26
C PHE A 33 -8.09 2.59 -7.90
N ALA A 34 -9.20 2.95 -7.27
CA ALA A 34 -9.61 2.37 -5.99
C ALA A 34 -9.82 0.85 -6.09
N ARG A 35 -10.53 0.38 -7.12
CA ARG A 35 -10.79 -1.05 -7.36
C ARG A 35 -9.50 -1.84 -7.56
N LYS A 36 -8.58 -1.33 -8.39
CA LYS A 36 -7.29 -1.98 -8.64
C LYS A 36 -6.43 -2.02 -7.38
N TYR A 37 -6.40 -0.92 -6.64
CA TYR A 37 -5.65 -0.82 -5.40
C TYR A 37 -6.18 -1.81 -4.34
N ASP A 38 -7.50 -1.91 -4.18
CA ASP A 38 -8.14 -2.86 -3.26
C ASP A 38 -7.79 -4.31 -3.61
N ALA A 39 -7.81 -4.67 -4.90
CA ALA A 39 -7.40 -6.00 -5.35
C ALA A 39 -5.95 -6.34 -4.94
N VAL A 40 -5.02 -5.41 -5.15
CA VAL A 40 -3.60 -5.59 -4.77
C VAL A 40 -3.43 -5.72 -3.25
N VAL A 41 -4.15 -4.92 -2.45
CA VAL A 41 -4.08 -5.02 -0.99
C VAL A 41 -4.60 -6.38 -0.50
N LYS A 42 -5.71 -6.86 -1.07
CA LYS A 42 -6.26 -8.19 -0.75
C LYS A 42 -5.29 -9.30 -1.13
N GLU A 43 -4.65 -9.21 -2.30
CA GLU A 43 -3.60 -10.14 -2.71
C GLU A 43 -2.44 -10.14 -1.70
N TYR A 44 -1.95 -8.96 -1.30
CA TYR A 44 -0.90 -8.81 -0.30
C TYR A 44 -1.23 -9.49 1.04
N ILE A 45 -2.49 -9.36 1.49
CA ILE A 45 -2.95 -10.02 2.71
C ILE A 45 -3.04 -11.53 2.50
N SER A 46 -3.54 -11.97 1.33
CA SER A 46 -3.65 -13.41 1.01
C SER A 46 -2.30 -14.12 0.92
N LEU A 47 -1.25 -13.39 0.52
CA LEU A 47 0.13 -13.86 0.45
C LEU A 47 0.87 -13.76 1.80
N ASP A 48 0.16 -13.39 2.88
CA ASP A 48 0.71 -13.17 4.24
C ASP A 48 1.85 -12.12 4.28
N HIS A 49 1.90 -11.23 3.29
CA HIS A 49 2.82 -10.09 3.28
C HIS A 49 2.34 -8.93 4.17
N ALA A 50 1.04 -8.90 4.46
CA ALA A 50 0.43 -7.90 5.33
C ALA A 50 -0.67 -8.52 6.19
N ARG A 51 -0.73 -8.11 7.45
CA ARG A 51 -1.83 -8.47 8.36
C ARG A 51 -2.34 -7.24 9.09
N LEU A 52 -3.58 -7.30 9.54
CA LEU A 52 -4.08 -6.30 10.48
C LEU A 52 -3.37 -6.45 11.83
N LEU A 53 -3.01 -5.30 12.41
CA LEU A 53 -2.48 -5.25 13.76
C LEU A 53 -3.61 -5.40 14.77
N THR A 54 -3.34 -6.15 15.84
CA THR A 54 -4.26 -6.29 16.97
C THR A 54 -4.30 -5.00 17.81
N THR A 55 -5.35 -4.84 18.62
CA THR A 55 -5.50 -3.66 19.49
C THR A 55 -4.37 -3.52 20.50
N ASP A 56 -3.82 -4.64 20.98
CA ASP A 56 -2.74 -4.65 21.97
C ASP A 56 -1.39 -4.26 21.34
N GLU A 57 -1.11 -4.72 20.12
CA GLU A 57 0.06 -4.28 19.36
C GLU A 57 0.01 -2.77 19.05
N LEU A 58 -1.19 -2.24 18.84
CA LEU A 58 -1.39 -0.81 18.59
C LEU A 58 -1.16 0.04 19.85
N ARG A 59 -1.44 -0.52 21.03
CA ARG A 59 -1.21 0.13 22.34
C ARG A 59 0.26 0.08 22.73
N ASN A 60 0.95 -1.02 22.44
CA ASN A 60 2.39 -1.21 22.68
C ASN A 60 3.28 -0.54 21.63
N ARG A 61 2.95 0.70 21.23
CA ARG A 61 3.81 1.49 20.34
C ARG A 61 5.10 1.87 21.08
N SER A 62 6.19 1.21 20.72
CA SER A 62 7.53 1.59 21.18
C SER A 62 7.88 3.03 20.76
N SER A 63 8.83 3.65 21.46
CA SER A 63 9.37 4.97 21.08
C SER A 63 10.03 5.00 19.68
N LYS A 64 10.22 3.84 19.04
CA LYS A 64 10.84 3.66 17.72
C LYS A 64 9.83 3.21 16.65
N THR A 65 8.57 3.63 16.73
CA THR A 65 7.59 3.34 15.66
C THR A 65 7.69 4.35 14.50
N TRP A 66 7.92 3.82 13.30
CA TRP A 66 8.02 4.57 12.04
C TRP A 66 6.89 4.19 11.10
N TYR A 67 6.19 5.19 10.55
CA TYR A 67 5.13 4.96 9.58
C TYR A 67 5.67 5.15 8.17
N LEU A 68 5.50 4.16 7.31
CA LEU A 68 5.85 4.30 5.90
C LEU A 68 4.68 4.97 5.17
N PRO A 69 4.88 6.14 4.53
CA PRO A 69 3.86 6.71 3.67
C PRO A 69 3.65 5.78 2.47
N HIS A 70 2.49 5.15 2.39
CA HIS A 70 2.15 4.30 1.26
C HIS A 70 1.87 5.17 0.03
N HIS A 71 2.41 4.80 -1.12
CA HIS A 71 2.18 5.48 -2.39
C HIS A 71 1.72 4.44 -3.41
N GLY A 72 0.44 4.47 -3.76
CA GLY A 72 -0.10 3.60 -4.83
C GLY A 72 0.43 4.03 -6.19
N VAL A 73 1.44 3.30 -6.70
CA VAL A 73 2.00 3.47 -8.03
C VAL A 73 1.20 2.60 -9.00
N LEU A 74 0.74 3.20 -10.10
CA LEU A 74 0.13 2.45 -11.20
C LEU A 74 1.23 2.00 -12.15
N SER A 75 1.33 0.70 -12.39
CA SER A 75 2.16 0.18 -13.48
C SER A 75 1.37 0.26 -14.79
N GLN A 76 1.96 0.84 -15.84
CA GLN A 76 1.37 0.88 -17.18
C GLN A 76 1.10 -0.51 -17.77
N LEU A 77 1.79 -1.55 -17.28
CA LEU A 77 1.66 -2.91 -17.80
C LEU A 77 0.32 -3.58 -17.47
N GLN A 78 -0.43 -3.10 -16.47
CA GLN A 78 -1.77 -3.62 -16.16
C GLN A 78 -2.87 -3.13 -17.12
N LEU A 79 -2.56 -2.21 -18.04
CA LEU A 79 -3.52 -1.75 -19.07
C LEU A 79 -3.49 -2.60 -20.35
N TYR A 80 -2.51 -3.51 -20.50
CA TYR A 80 -2.32 -4.29 -21.73
C TYR A 80 -2.92 -5.70 -21.69
N ASP A 81 -3.40 -6.16 -20.52
CA ASP A 81 -3.91 -7.53 -20.37
C ASP A 81 -5.34 -7.69 -20.93
N GLU A 82 -6.20 -6.69 -20.79
CA GLU A 82 -7.60 -6.74 -21.25
C GLU A 82 -7.74 -6.57 -22.79
N SER A 83 -6.69 -6.19 -23.50
CA SER A 83 -6.74 -5.93 -24.96
C SER A 83 -6.20 -7.08 -25.82
N SER A 84 -5.71 -8.17 -25.21
CA SER A 84 -4.97 -9.22 -25.94
C SER A 84 -5.65 -10.59 -25.93
N SER A 85 -6.94 -10.68 -25.61
CA SER A 85 -7.72 -11.91 -25.83
C SER A 85 -8.12 -12.04 -27.30
N CYS A 86 -7.11 -12.20 -28.17
CA CYS A 86 -7.30 -12.64 -29.54
C CYS A 86 -7.77 -14.10 -29.51
N PHE A 87 -9.07 -14.28 -29.69
CA PHE A 87 -9.73 -15.56 -29.84
C PHE A 87 -9.17 -16.32 -31.06
N ARG A 88 -8.15 -17.16 -30.85
CA ARG A 88 -7.68 -18.10 -31.88
C ARG A 88 -8.53 -19.36 -31.83
N ARG A 89 -9.54 -19.37 -32.70
CA ARG A 89 -10.47 -20.48 -32.98
C ARG A 89 -9.69 -21.77 -33.24
N ARG A 90 -10.08 -22.86 -32.56
CA ARG A 90 -9.62 -24.23 -32.78
C ARG A 90 -9.65 -24.60 -34.27
N ARG A 91 -8.61 -25.29 -34.72
CA ARG A 91 -8.75 -26.47 -35.58
C ARG A 91 -8.10 -27.64 -34.85
#